data_AF-A0A0G1HJR3-F1
#
_entry.id   AF-A0A0G1HJR3-F1
#
_cell.length_a   1.000
_cell.length_b   1.000
_cell.length_c   1.000
_cell.angle_alpha   90.00
_cell.angle_beta   90.00
_cell.angle_gamma   90.00
#
_symmetry.space_group_name_H-M   'P 1'
#
loop_
_entity.id
_entity.type
_entity.pdbx_description
1 polymer ?
#
loop_
_entity_poly.entity_id
_entity_poly.type
_entity_poly.pdbx_seq_one_letter_code
_entity_poly.pdbx_strand_id
1 'polypeptide(L)'
;MGIEDNQEQFAEAFLAEKKAKYQAQLKKIINVELTPGNIGTFLGKSLSDLSSLADEASHDYASVKIVPGENQTAIEDEAFKFFQLNAIPELLDTIEEKRKTLDIVNKHIASSLIKVPTVHTPPDLREDPESEGDGEMKPREDCDRLKLVLYILIHDFKLDLAEAILTSGVNTPEMRRKESYITVDVPELNRILEVCDEVGNRTFVYNRKKVFEFSETADSLRAMKKHEKRAWLRQNPGSGISFVEGQHWRDHVAVYLSEEGEPLLVEQKASDDQKIPFKEADIESLSSVARGENDQYRNFWTDEKFGKHWGSLNAIADKLVIDRRALERAIRGIAILPMENRLSDAVGNVISKAYCLEEVAALLVVRELMQHTQEMREKQIAVRKDNPATQDIAGFGRDPDGNHLGSVKRIANKLGIHPQALNRAINEIDESHILKKKKLRSSAGHAISNAYCLEELREHPVVQKLINRAQERRSKPSVARKDNPATQDIAGFWKDPEDGRHFGSLNRIAEKLGISRRTLTKIIKRELGLFIGIDMLRDEGGKFISKVYCLEEVAALASVQENQNDF
;
A
#
# COMPACT_ATOMS: atom_id res chain seq x y z
N MET A 1 12.02 -42.62 25.81
CA MET A 1 12.65 -41.31 25.56
C MET A 1 12.09 -40.55 24.35
N GLY A 2 11.16 -41.06 23.53
CA GLY A 2 10.71 -40.34 22.30
C GLY A 2 9.26 -39.83 22.29
N ILE A 3 8.50 -40.03 23.37
CA ILE A 3 7.07 -39.64 23.44
C ILE A 3 6.90 -38.42 24.36
N GLU A 4 7.67 -38.33 25.45
CA GLU A 4 7.68 -37.19 26.38
C GLU A 4 8.30 -35.93 25.74
N ASP A 5 9.43 -36.06 25.02
CA ASP A 5 10.07 -34.93 24.29
C ASP A 5 9.15 -34.28 23.23
N ASN A 6 8.28 -35.07 22.58
CA ASN A 6 7.31 -34.54 21.62
C ASN A 6 6.16 -33.80 22.33
N GLN A 7 5.68 -34.31 23.47
CA GLN A 7 4.61 -33.65 24.22
C GLN A 7 5.06 -32.33 24.85
N GLU A 8 6.31 -32.25 25.34
CA GLU A 8 6.89 -30.99 25.83
C GLU A 8 7.06 -29.95 24.72
N GLN A 9 7.58 -30.34 23.55
CA GLN A 9 7.72 -29.41 22.41
C GLN A 9 6.38 -28.87 21.90
N PHE A 10 5.33 -29.70 21.87
CA PHE A 10 3.98 -29.24 21.49
C PHE A 10 3.38 -28.29 22.53
N ALA A 11 3.60 -28.54 23.82
CA ALA A 11 3.14 -27.66 24.89
C ALA A 11 3.85 -26.30 24.87
N GLU A 12 5.17 -26.27 24.63
CA GLU A 12 5.95 -25.04 24.49
C GLU A 12 5.52 -24.21 23.27
N ALA A 13 5.29 -24.86 22.12
CA ALA A 13 4.83 -24.18 20.90
C ALA A 13 3.43 -23.59 21.07
N PHE A 14 2.51 -24.32 21.72
CA PHE A 14 1.17 -23.85 22.04
C PHE A 14 1.20 -22.63 22.98
N LEU A 15 2.03 -22.69 24.03
CA LEU A 15 2.23 -21.59 24.97
C LEU A 15 2.80 -20.34 24.29
N ALA A 16 3.77 -20.51 23.40
CA ALA A 16 4.35 -19.40 22.64
C ALA A 16 3.32 -18.73 21.71
N GLU A 17 2.44 -19.51 21.08
CA GLU A 17 1.35 -18.98 20.24
C GLU A 17 0.35 -18.17 21.07
N LYS A 18 -0.12 -18.71 22.19
CA LYS A 18 -1.07 -18.01 23.09
C LYS A 18 -0.48 -16.73 23.65
N LYS A 19 0.77 -16.78 24.09
CA LYS A 19 1.53 -15.59 24.51
C LYS A 19 1.55 -14.51 23.43
N ALA A 20 1.93 -14.86 22.20
CA ALA A 20 1.98 -13.90 21.10
C ALA A 20 0.60 -13.30 20.77
N LYS A 21 -0.46 -14.12 20.83
CA LYS A 21 -1.86 -13.68 20.67
C LYS A 21 -2.22 -12.63 21.74
N TYR A 22 -1.98 -12.93 23.01
CA TYR A 22 -2.34 -12.03 24.11
C TYR A 22 -1.54 -10.73 24.09
N GLN A 23 -0.24 -10.80 23.81
CA GLN A 23 0.58 -9.60 23.64
C GLN A 23 0.08 -8.72 22.47
N ALA A 24 -0.37 -9.33 21.36
CA ALA A 24 -0.95 -8.59 20.24
C ALA A 24 -2.32 -7.98 20.58
N GLN A 25 -3.17 -8.68 21.32
CA GLN A 25 -4.44 -8.14 21.83
C GLN A 25 -4.19 -6.98 22.81
N LEU A 26 -3.27 -7.15 23.76
CA LEU A 26 -2.92 -6.13 24.73
C LEU A 26 -2.39 -4.85 24.05
N LYS A 27 -1.50 -4.99 23.06
CA LYS A 27 -1.02 -3.85 22.27
C LYS A 27 -2.17 -3.10 21.58
N LYS A 28 -3.22 -3.79 21.14
CA LYS A 28 -4.39 -3.15 20.54
C LYS A 28 -5.20 -2.37 21.56
N ILE A 29 -5.30 -2.82 22.81
CA ILE A 29 -6.05 -2.16 23.90
C ILE A 29 -5.31 -0.89 24.35
N ILE A 30 -3.99 -1.00 24.59
CA ILE A 30 -3.20 0.13 25.10
C ILE A 30 -3.02 1.21 24.04
N ASN A 31 -2.67 0.80 22.82
CA ASN A 31 -2.35 1.72 21.71
C ASN A 31 -3.55 2.01 20.81
N VAL A 32 -4.79 1.94 21.33
CA VAL A 32 -5.96 2.45 20.59
C VAL A 32 -5.73 3.93 20.30
N GLU A 33 -5.66 4.26 19.02
CA GLU A 33 -5.74 5.62 18.53
C GLU A 33 -7.19 6.11 18.63
N LEU A 34 -7.38 7.30 19.22
CA LEU A 34 -8.70 7.90 19.38
C LEU A 34 -9.15 8.52 18.05
N THR A 35 -10.34 8.18 17.61
CA THR A 35 -11.00 8.66 16.38
C THR A 35 -12.37 9.22 16.72
N PRO A 36 -13.01 10.00 15.83
CA PRO A 36 -14.35 10.53 16.09
C PRO A 36 -15.39 9.45 16.41
N GLY A 37 -15.19 8.23 15.89
CA GLY A 37 -16.10 7.10 16.10
C GLY A 37 -15.85 6.27 17.36
N ASN A 38 -14.70 6.41 18.03
CA ASN A 38 -14.37 5.60 19.21
C ASN A 38 -14.15 6.41 20.50
N ILE A 39 -13.90 7.72 20.41
CA ILE A 39 -13.50 8.53 21.58
C ILE A 39 -14.59 8.58 22.66
N GLY A 40 -15.87 8.62 22.29
CA GLY A 40 -16.98 8.58 23.24
C GLY A 40 -17.18 7.23 23.94
N THR A 41 -16.71 6.14 23.34
CA THR A 41 -16.87 4.77 23.88
C THR A 41 -15.56 4.17 24.38
N PHE A 42 -14.46 4.92 24.31
CA PHE A 42 -13.10 4.46 24.60
C PHE A 42 -12.99 3.74 25.95
N LEU A 43 -13.49 4.35 27.03
CA LEU A 43 -13.37 3.78 28.37
C LEU A 43 -14.08 2.43 28.48
N GLY A 44 -15.37 2.39 28.12
CA GLY A 44 -16.18 1.19 28.21
C GLY A 44 -15.62 0.06 27.34
N LYS A 45 -15.18 0.39 26.13
CA LYS A 45 -14.57 -0.58 25.22
C LYS A 45 -13.22 -1.09 25.73
N SER A 46 -12.34 -0.21 26.21
CA SER A 46 -11.01 -0.60 26.68
C SER A 46 -11.07 -1.47 27.94
N LEU A 47 -11.97 -1.16 28.87
CA LEU A 47 -12.20 -1.99 30.05
C LEU A 47 -12.83 -3.33 29.69
N SER A 48 -13.81 -3.35 28.78
CA SER A 48 -14.41 -4.60 28.29
C SER A 48 -13.39 -5.49 27.58
N ASP A 49 -12.54 -4.90 26.74
CA ASP A 49 -11.49 -5.62 26.00
C ASP A 49 -10.42 -6.15 26.97
N LEU A 50 -10.05 -5.37 28.01
CA LEU A 50 -9.10 -5.80 29.05
C LEU A 50 -9.68 -6.94 29.91
N SER A 51 -10.95 -6.83 30.33
CA SER A 51 -11.64 -7.90 31.05
C SER A 51 -11.68 -9.19 30.23
N SER A 52 -12.04 -9.08 28.94
CA SER A 52 -12.08 -10.24 28.04
C SER A 52 -10.70 -10.87 27.87
N LEU A 53 -9.65 -10.06 27.76
CA LEU A 53 -8.27 -10.54 27.71
C LEU A 53 -7.89 -11.27 29.01
N ALA A 54 -8.31 -10.76 30.16
CA ALA A 54 -8.02 -11.37 31.44
C ALA A 54 -8.75 -12.70 31.66
N ASP A 55 -10.01 -12.78 31.26
CA ASP A 55 -10.79 -14.02 31.28
C ASP A 55 -10.16 -15.08 30.37
N GLU A 56 -9.81 -14.70 29.12
CA GLU A 56 -9.17 -15.61 28.18
C GLU A 56 -7.81 -16.10 28.68
N ALA A 57 -6.97 -15.20 29.21
CA ALA A 57 -5.65 -15.56 29.72
C ALA A 57 -5.75 -16.45 30.96
N SER A 58 -6.65 -16.15 31.88
CA SER A 58 -6.87 -16.95 33.10
C SER A 58 -7.40 -18.35 32.78
N HIS A 59 -8.31 -18.45 31.81
CA HIS A 59 -8.83 -19.73 31.34
C HIS A 59 -7.72 -20.61 30.74
N ASP A 60 -6.91 -20.05 29.85
CA ASP A 60 -5.80 -20.78 29.22
C ASP A 60 -4.71 -21.14 30.25
N TYR A 61 -4.43 -20.25 31.21
CA TYR A 61 -3.52 -20.54 32.32
C TYR A 61 -4.00 -21.73 33.17
N ALA A 62 -5.28 -21.74 33.54
CA ALA A 62 -5.89 -22.82 34.32
C ALA A 62 -5.93 -24.16 33.58
N SER A 63 -5.89 -24.15 32.24
CA SER A 63 -5.82 -25.38 31.43
C SER A 63 -4.43 -26.05 31.47
N VAL A 64 -3.38 -25.30 31.81
CA VAL A 64 -1.98 -25.77 31.79
C VAL A 64 -1.38 -25.88 33.20
N LYS A 65 -1.88 -25.12 34.17
CA LYS A 65 -1.40 -25.12 35.55
C LYS A 65 -2.53 -25.47 36.52
N ILE A 66 -2.19 -26.25 37.56
CA ILE A 66 -3.10 -26.49 38.67
C ILE A 66 -3.21 -25.17 39.43
N VAL A 67 -4.38 -24.56 39.36
CA VAL A 67 -4.70 -23.33 40.09
C VAL A 67 -5.13 -23.74 41.50
N PRO A 68 -4.39 -23.35 42.56
CA PRO A 68 -4.84 -23.56 43.93
C PRO A 68 -6.13 -22.76 44.16
N GLY A 69 -6.87 -23.00 45.25
CA GLY A 69 -8.14 -22.30 45.58
C GLY A 69 -7.99 -20.80 45.90
N GLU A 70 -7.18 -20.09 45.14
CA GLU A 70 -6.94 -18.67 45.16
C GLU A 70 -8.15 -17.90 44.61
N ASN A 71 -8.23 -16.61 44.92
CA ASN A 71 -9.27 -15.75 44.38
C ASN A 71 -9.00 -15.41 42.91
N GLN A 72 -10.04 -15.01 42.18
CA GLN A 72 -9.96 -14.71 40.75
C GLN A 72 -8.87 -13.69 40.40
N THR A 73 -8.66 -12.67 41.24
CA THR A 73 -7.64 -11.64 41.03
C THR A 73 -6.21 -12.21 41.05
N ALA A 74 -5.89 -13.11 41.98
CA ALA A 74 -4.58 -13.75 42.01
C ALA A 74 -4.35 -14.65 40.79
N ILE A 75 -5.41 -15.32 40.31
CA ILE A 75 -5.37 -16.14 39.08
C ILE A 75 -5.05 -15.26 37.87
N GLU A 76 -5.72 -14.10 37.76
CA GLU A 76 -5.46 -13.12 36.70
C GLU A 76 -4.02 -12.60 36.75
N ASP A 77 -3.54 -12.20 37.92
CA ASP A 77 -2.17 -11.69 38.09
C ASP A 77 -1.12 -12.74 37.71
N GLU A 78 -1.30 -13.99 38.13
CA GLU A 78 -0.40 -15.09 37.76
C GLU A 78 -0.49 -15.46 36.28
N ALA A 79 -1.69 -15.42 35.68
CA ALA A 79 -1.86 -15.64 34.24
C ALA A 79 -1.14 -14.56 33.43
N PHE A 80 -1.27 -13.29 33.81
CA PHE A 80 -0.57 -12.18 33.13
C PHE A 80 0.95 -12.31 33.26
N LYS A 81 1.46 -12.66 34.45
CA LYS A 81 2.90 -12.94 34.64
C LYS A 81 3.36 -14.12 33.78
N PHE A 82 2.58 -15.20 33.75
CA PHE A 82 2.89 -16.40 32.99
C PHE A 82 3.00 -16.12 31.48
N PHE A 83 2.07 -15.34 30.93
CA PHE A 83 2.12 -14.89 29.53
C PHE A 83 3.00 -13.66 29.28
N GLN A 84 3.72 -13.15 30.29
CA GLN A 84 4.57 -11.96 30.21
C GLN A 84 3.83 -10.75 29.62
N LEU A 85 2.65 -10.48 30.20
CA LEU A 85 1.85 -9.29 29.95
C LEU A 85 2.15 -8.24 31.03
N ASN A 86 1.91 -6.97 30.73
CA ASN A 86 1.97 -5.89 31.73
C ASN A 86 0.96 -6.14 32.84
N ALA A 87 1.31 -5.75 34.07
CA ALA A 87 0.43 -5.97 35.21
C ALA A 87 -0.90 -5.22 35.04
N ILE A 88 -2.01 -5.85 35.42
CA ILE A 88 -3.36 -5.26 35.29
C ILE A 88 -3.45 -3.86 35.90
N PRO A 89 -2.87 -3.58 37.09
CA PRO A 89 -2.86 -2.22 37.65
C PRO A 89 -2.21 -1.18 36.72
N GLU A 90 -1.08 -1.49 36.08
CA GLU A 90 -0.39 -0.57 35.15
C GLU A 90 -1.25 -0.28 33.91
N LEU A 91 -1.99 -1.29 33.44
CA LEU A 91 -2.90 -1.16 32.31
C LEU A 91 -4.11 -0.30 32.66
N LEU A 92 -4.68 -0.50 33.84
CA LEU A 92 -5.76 0.32 34.36
C LEU A 92 -5.30 1.77 34.55
N ASP A 93 -4.09 2.01 35.06
CA ASP A 93 -3.52 3.35 35.19
C ASP A 93 -3.42 4.05 33.82
N THR A 94 -2.99 3.33 32.78
CA THR A 94 -2.90 3.88 31.41
C THR A 94 -4.28 4.25 30.85
N ILE A 95 -5.29 3.40 31.08
CA ILE A 95 -6.68 3.66 30.67
C ILE A 95 -7.24 4.85 31.47
N GLU A 96 -6.94 4.91 32.76
CA GLU A 96 -7.37 5.95 33.69
C GLU A 96 -6.78 7.32 33.33
N GLU A 97 -5.52 7.39 32.93
CA GLU A 97 -4.91 8.64 32.44
C GLU A 97 -5.67 9.20 31.23
N LYS A 98 -5.91 8.36 30.21
CA LYS A 98 -6.70 8.75 29.04
C LYS A 98 -8.13 9.18 29.44
N ARG A 99 -8.76 8.46 30.38
CA ARG A 99 -10.08 8.83 30.93
C ARG A 99 -10.06 10.21 31.56
N LYS A 100 -9.10 10.49 32.44
CA LYS A 100 -8.97 11.80 33.11
C LYS A 100 -8.85 12.94 32.10
N THR A 101 -8.08 12.76 31.04
CA THR A 101 -8.01 13.74 29.94
C THR A 101 -9.36 13.95 29.28
N LEU A 102 -10.10 12.88 28.97
CA LEU A 102 -11.44 12.98 28.38
C LEU A 102 -12.45 13.63 29.32
N ASP A 103 -12.34 13.41 30.63
CA ASP A 103 -13.18 14.07 31.64
C ASP A 103 -12.92 15.57 31.69
N ILE A 104 -11.66 16.01 31.55
CA ILE A 104 -11.30 17.42 31.42
C ILE A 104 -11.95 18.02 30.16
N VAL A 105 -11.84 17.32 29.03
CA VAL A 105 -12.48 17.74 27.76
C VAL A 105 -14.00 17.89 27.94
N ASN A 106 -14.67 16.89 28.51
CA ASN A 106 -16.12 16.92 28.71
C ASN A 106 -16.55 18.08 29.61
N LYS A 107 -15.83 18.31 30.71
CA LYS A 107 -16.08 19.43 31.62
C LYS A 107 -15.88 20.77 30.93
N HIS A 108 -14.84 20.90 30.11
CA HIS A 108 -14.56 22.13 29.36
C HIS A 108 -15.65 22.42 28.33
N ILE A 109 -16.09 21.42 27.54
CA ILE A 109 -17.22 21.59 26.61
C ILE A 109 -18.47 22.07 27.35
N ALA A 110 -18.79 21.45 28.50
CA ALA A 110 -19.99 21.77 29.25
C ALA A 110 -19.97 23.18 29.87
N SER A 111 -18.79 23.71 30.22
CA SER A 111 -18.64 24.98 30.95
C SER A 111 -18.20 26.16 30.09
N SER A 112 -17.49 25.92 28.99
CA SER A 112 -16.85 26.97 28.18
C SER A 112 -17.49 27.15 26.79
N LEU A 113 -18.40 26.26 26.37
CA LEU A 113 -19.07 26.40 25.08
C LEU A 113 -20.08 27.56 25.09
N ILE A 114 -19.73 28.64 24.39
CA ILE A 114 -20.60 29.82 24.25
C ILE A 114 -21.62 29.55 23.16
N LYS A 115 -22.92 29.59 23.50
CA LYS A 115 -24.01 29.50 22.53
C LYS A 115 -24.46 30.89 22.12
N VAL A 116 -24.45 31.17 20.82
CA VAL A 116 -24.93 32.44 20.25
C VAL A 116 -26.24 32.22 19.48
N PRO A 117 -27.18 33.19 19.50
CA PRO A 117 -28.51 33.06 18.88
C PRO A 117 -28.49 33.21 17.35
N THR A 118 -27.36 32.85 16.72
CA THR A 118 -27.13 32.90 15.28
C THR A 118 -26.78 31.51 14.78
N VAL A 119 -27.13 31.23 13.53
CA VAL A 119 -26.79 29.95 12.90
C VAL A 119 -25.36 30.02 12.39
N HIS A 120 -24.50 29.10 12.83
CA HIS A 120 -23.14 28.99 12.29
C HIS A 120 -23.14 28.14 11.02
N THR A 121 -22.52 28.63 9.97
CA THR A 121 -22.47 27.98 8.65
C THR A 121 -23.87 27.62 8.15
N PRO A 122 -24.72 28.59 7.79
CA PRO A 122 -26.09 28.31 7.38
C PRO A 122 -26.14 27.33 6.18
N PRO A 123 -27.23 26.56 6.03
CA PRO A 123 -27.37 25.62 4.92
C PRO A 123 -27.37 26.33 3.56
N ASP A 124 -26.93 25.60 2.53
CA ASP A 124 -26.97 26.08 1.15
C ASP A 124 -28.41 26.05 0.64
N LEU A 125 -28.83 27.06 -0.13
CA LEU A 125 -30.19 27.16 -0.71
C LEU A 125 -30.53 25.99 -1.67
N ARG A 126 -29.53 25.20 -2.07
CA ARG A 126 -29.61 24.07 -3.02
C ARG A 126 -29.34 22.71 -2.34
N GLU A 127 -29.61 22.55 -1.05
CA GLU A 127 -30.00 21.22 -0.57
C GLU A 127 -31.44 21.00 -1.05
N ASP A 128 -31.59 20.73 -2.36
CA ASP A 128 -32.87 20.31 -2.93
C ASP A 128 -33.41 19.18 -2.04
N PRO A 129 -34.72 19.13 -1.77
CA PRO A 129 -35.31 17.94 -1.20
C PRO A 129 -34.99 16.81 -2.19
N GLU A 130 -34.09 15.91 -1.81
CA GLU A 130 -34.03 14.58 -2.41
C GLU A 130 -35.49 14.11 -2.51
N SER A 131 -35.91 13.86 -3.75
CA SER A 131 -37.25 13.47 -4.19
C SER A 131 -38.12 12.91 -3.07
N GLU A 132 -39.37 13.40 -2.94
CA GLU A 132 -40.42 12.79 -2.12
C GLU A 132 -40.51 11.28 -2.41
N GLY A 133 -39.77 10.53 -1.61
CA GLY A 133 -39.87 9.10 -1.46
C GLY A 133 -40.32 8.86 -0.03
N ASP A 134 -41.29 7.98 0.13
CA ASP A 134 -42.04 7.65 1.35
C ASP A 134 -41.18 7.00 2.47
N GLY A 135 -39.86 7.22 2.45
CA GLY A 135 -38.94 6.71 3.46
C GLY A 135 -38.93 7.64 4.67
N GLU A 136 -39.15 7.08 5.87
CA GLU A 136 -38.79 7.73 7.12
C GLU A 136 -37.34 8.25 7.01
N MET A 137 -37.18 9.57 7.08
CA MET A 137 -35.86 10.20 7.04
C MET A 137 -35.09 9.76 8.28
N LYS A 138 -34.13 8.86 8.09
CA LYS A 138 -33.22 8.47 9.17
C LYS A 138 -32.35 9.67 9.56
N PRO A 139 -32.27 10.02 10.85
CA PRO A 139 -31.35 11.06 11.31
C PRO A 139 -29.92 10.68 10.94
N ARG A 140 -29.09 11.69 10.59
CA ARG A 140 -27.66 11.48 10.40
C ARG A 140 -27.02 11.03 11.71
N GLU A 141 -26.05 10.13 11.61
CA GLU A 141 -25.26 9.68 12.74
C GLU A 141 -24.30 10.78 13.19
N ASP A 142 -24.10 10.89 14.51
CA ASP A 142 -23.17 11.84 15.11
C ASP A 142 -21.83 11.13 15.42
N CYS A 143 -20.73 11.88 15.32
CA CYS A 143 -19.39 11.45 15.69
C CYS A 143 -18.72 12.55 16.53
N ASP A 144 -17.97 12.15 17.55
CA ASP A 144 -17.42 13.05 18.58
C ASP A 144 -16.20 13.88 18.09
N ARG A 145 -16.35 14.69 17.04
CA ARG A 145 -15.23 15.44 16.44
C ARG A 145 -14.76 16.57 17.33
N LEU A 146 -15.65 17.36 17.91
CA LEU A 146 -15.26 18.42 18.85
C LEU A 146 -14.42 17.83 20.00
N LYS A 147 -14.90 16.74 20.60
CA LYS A 147 -14.20 16.04 21.69
C LYS A 147 -12.81 15.62 21.26
N LEU A 148 -12.65 15.09 20.03
CA LEU A 148 -11.36 14.70 19.50
C LEU A 148 -10.44 15.90 19.23
N VAL A 149 -10.95 17.03 18.72
CA VAL A 149 -10.13 18.25 18.56
C VAL A 149 -9.56 18.69 19.90
N LEU A 150 -10.39 18.81 20.94
CA LEU A 150 -9.94 19.25 22.25
C LEU A 150 -8.96 18.25 22.89
N TYR A 151 -9.18 16.95 22.68
CA TYR A 151 -8.22 15.93 23.08
C TYR A 151 -6.86 16.13 22.39
N ILE A 152 -6.83 16.41 21.08
CA ILE A 152 -5.59 16.70 20.33
C ILE A 152 -4.87 17.92 20.93
N LEU A 153 -5.59 19.00 21.25
CA LEU A 153 -4.98 20.21 21.84
C LEU A 153 -4.28 19.92 23.17
N ILE A 154 -4.91 19.18 24.09
CA ILE A 154 -4.26 18.80 25.36
C ILE A 154 -3.14 17.79 25.13
N HIS A 155 -3.41 16.73 24.38
CA HIS A 155 -2.54 15.57 24.34
C HIS A 155 -1.32 15.79 23.44
N ASP A 156 -1.53 16.34 22.24
CA ASP A 156 -0.50 16.46 21.21
C ASP A 156 0.20 17.82 21.29
N PHE A 157 -0.54 18.89 21.58
CA PHE A 157 0.00 20.26 21.67
C PHE A 157 0.31 20.73 23.10
N LYS A 158 -0.10 19.98 24.12
CA LYS A 158 0.10 20.33 25.54
C LYS A 158 -0.49 21.69 25.93
N LEU A 159 -1.57 22.10 25.26
CA LEU A 159 -2.26 23.35 25.51
C LEU A 159 -3.29 23.24 26.64
N ASP A 160 -3.51 24.34 27.34
CA ASP A 160 -4.64 24.46 28.25
C ASP A 160 -5.89 24.75 27.42
N LEU A 161 -6.98 24.00 27.65
CA LEU A 161 -8.23 24.26 26.96
C LEU A 161 -8.81 25.63 27.28
N ALA A 162 -8.45 26.25 28.41
CA ALA A 162 -8.84 27.62 28.72
C ALA A 162 -8.37 28.65 27.67
N GLU A 163 -7.34 28.32 26.89
CA GLU A 163 -6.80 29.17 25.82
C GLU A 163 -7.60 29.03 24.51
N ALA A 164 -8.43 27.99 24.39
CA ALA A 164 -9.32 27.79 23.25
C ALA A 164 -10.70 28.41 23.50
N ILE A 165 -11.19 29.19 22.53
CA ILE A 165 -12.53 29.80 22.60
C ILE A 165 -13.50 28.96 21.78
N LEU A 166 -14.51 28.40 22.45
CA LEU A 166 -15.53 27.57 21.84
C LEU A 166 -16.82 28.36 21.62
N THR A 167 -17.31 28.39 20.38
CA THR A 167 -18.57 29.07 20.05
C THR A 167 -19.43 28.19 19.16
N SER A 168 -20.68 27.95 19.55
CA SER A 168 -21.67 27.24 18.73
C SER A 168 -22.86 28.15 18.43
N GLY A 169 -23.39 28.02 17.23
CA GLY A 169 -24.67 28.60 16.87
C GLY A 169 -25.85 27.80 17.40
N VAL A 170 -27.05 28.35 17.22
CA VAL A 170 -28.32 27.66 17.44
C VAL A 170 -28.97 27.44 16.08
N ASN A 171 -29.21 26.17 15.70
CA ASN A 171 -29.93 25.85 14.48
C ASN A 171 -31.43 26.13 14.63
N THR A 172 -32.10 26.49 13.53
CA THR A 172 -33.56 26.64 13.53
C THR A 172 -34.23 25.28 13.28
N PRO A 173 -35.49 25.08 13.73
CA PRO A 173 -36.20 23.79 13.59
C PRO A 173 -36.35 23.29 12.15
N GLU A 174 -36.30 24.19 11.17
CA GLU A 174 -36.46 23.88 9.74
C GLU A 174 -35.17 23.33 9.11
N MET A 175 -34.05 23.37 9.83
CA MET A 175 -32.77 22.87 9.33
C MET A 175 -32.68 21.35 9.44
N ARG A 176 -32.24 20.68 8.37
CA ARG A 176 -32.02 19.23 8.36
C ARG A 176 -30.96 18.74 9.37
N ARG A 177 -30.07 19.64 9.78
CA ARG A 177 -29.01 19.37 10.75
C ARG A 177 -29.46 19.67 12.17
N LYS A 178 -29.19 18.76 13.10
CA LYS A 178 -29.51 18.92 14.53
C LYS A 178 -28.54 19.86 15.23
N GLU A 179 -27.27 19.81 14.86
CA GLU A 179 -26.22 20.60 15.51
C GLU A 179 -25.58 21.63 14.60
N SER A 180 -25.22 22.79 15.17
CA SER A 180 -24.55 23.86 14.43
C SER A 180 -23.06 23.55 14.29
N TYR A 181 -22.39 24.24 13.37
CA TYR A 181 -20.93 24.18 13.39
C TYR A 181 -20.41 24.85 14.66
N ILE A 182 -19.41 24.22 15.25
CA ILE A 182 -18.72 24.68 16.45
C ILE A 182 -17.40 25.29 15.99
N THR A 183 -17.20 26.56 16.30
CA THR A 183 -15.93 27.26 16.08
C THR A 183 -15.04 27.03 17.29
N VAL A 184 -13.80 26.63 17.02
CA VAL A 184 -12.71 26.50 18.00
C VAL A 184 -11.63 27.50 17.57
N ASP A 185 -11.57 28.68 18.21
CA ASP A 185 -10.48 29.65 18.01
C ASP A 185 -9.35 29.29 18.97
N VAL A 186 -8.16 29.02 18.43
CA VAL A 186 -6.95 28.66 19.18
C VAL A 186 -5.88 29.72 18.88
N PRO A 187 -5.87 30.85 19.61
CA PRO A 187 -4.98 31.97 19.33
C PRO A 187 -3.50 31.59 19.38
N GLU A 188 -3.10 30.72 20.31
CA GLU A 188 -1.71 30.28 20.49
C GLU A 188 -1.15 29.58 19.26
N LEU A 189 -1.95 28.72 18.61
CA LEU A 189 -1.57 28.06 17.36
C LEU A 189 -1.82 28.94 16.13
N ASN A 190 -2.35 30.15 16.30
CA ASN A 190 -2.79 31.01 15.21
C ASN A 190 -3.78 30.28 14.27
N ARG A 191 -4.71 29.49 14.83
CA ARG A 191 -5.69 28.69 14.07
C ARG A 191 -7.12 28.94 14.52
N ILE A 192 -8.04 28.93 13.56
CA ILE A 192 -9.48 28.84 13.80
C ILE A 192 -9.97 27.56 13.12
N LEU A 193 -10.74 26.75 13.84
CA LEU A 193 -11.35 25.54 13.31
C LEU A 193 -12.86 25.68 13.34
N GLU A 194 -13.53 25.13 12.34
CA GLU A 194 -14.97 24.91 12.39
C GLU A 194 -15.27 23.45 12.11
N VAL A 195 -15.87 22.80 13.12
CA VAL A 195 -16.20 21.38 13.11
C VAL A 195 -17.69 21.18 13.32
N CYS A 196 -18.20 20.06 12.82
CA CYS A 196 -19.56 19.62 13.06
C CYS A 196 -19.52 18.11 13.30
N ASP A 197 -20.21 17.66 14.33
CA ASP A 197 -20.19 16.28 14.79
C ASP A 197 -21.05 15.36 13.90
N GLU A 198 -21.97 15.89 13.09
CA GLU A 198 -22.70 15.08 12.11
C GLU A 198 -21.78 14.47 11.03
N VAL A 199 -21.95 13.18 10.76
CA VAL A 199 -21.21 12.43 9.73
C VAL A 199 -21.43 13.04 8.34
N GLY A 200 -20.36 13.12 7.54
CA GLY A 200 -20.37 13.67 6.17
C GLY A 200 -20.21 15.19 6.07
N ASN A 201 -20.30 15.93 7.18
CA ASN A 201 -19.96 17.35 7.22
C ASN A 201 -18.44 17.60 7.12
N ARG A 202 -18.07 18.80 6.66
CA ARG A 202 -16.67 19.21 6.47
C ARG A 202 -16.09 19.79 7.75
N THR A 203 -14.78 19.72 7.87
CA THR A 203 -13.97 20.50 8.80
C THR A 203 -13.28 21.61 8.02
N PHE A 204 -13.29 22.81 8.57
CA PHE A 204 -12.52 23.95 8.07
C PHE A 204 -11.44 24.30 9.08
N VAL A 205 -10.22 24.57 8.61
CA VAL A 205 -9.09 25.03 9.43
C VAL A 205 -8.50 26.26 8.76
N TYR A 206 -8.39 27.36 9.49
CA TYR A 206 -8.00 28.68 8.97
C TYR A 206 -6.73 29.19 9.65
N ASN A 207 -5.93 29.95 8.90
CA ASN A 207 -4.88 30.79 9.50
C ASN A 207 -5.54 32.03 10.10
N ARG A 208 -5.47 32.16 11.41
CA ARG A 208 -6.12 33.23 12.15
C ARG A 208 -5.59 34.62 11.76
N LYS A 209 -4.28 34.81 11.64
CA LYS A 209 -3.67 36.06 11.15
C LYS A 209 -4.17 36.45 9.77
N LYS A 210 -4.18 35.53 8.80
CA LYS A 210 -4.65 35.84 7.44
C LYS A 210 -6.13 36.17 7.38
N VAL A 211 -6.95 35.51 8.19
CA VAL A 211 -8.37 35.88 8.32
C VAL A 211 -8.48 37.37 8.70
N PHE A 212 -7.73 37.83 9.69
CA PHE A 212 -7.72 39.24 10.07
C PHE A 212 -7.07 40.17 9.03
N GLU A 213 -6.04 39.73 8.32
CA GLU A 213 -5.42 40.51 7.22
C GLU A 213 -6.45 40.81 6.11
N PHE A 214 -7.34 39.86 5.81
CA PHE A 214 -8.44 40.06 4.86
C PHE A 214 -9.64 40.79 5.47
N SER A 215 -9.50 41.40 6.66
CA SER A 215 -10.58 42.09 7.40
C SER A 215 -11.78 41.20 7.72
N GLU A 216 -11.59 39.88 7.71
CA GLU A 216 -12.58 38.91 8.15
C GLU A 216 -12.39 38.66 9.66
N THR A 217 -13.45 38.19 10.31
CA THR A 217 -13.42 37.79 11.72
C THR A 217 -13.90 36.34 11.84
N ALA A 218 -13.73 35.75 13.02
CA ALA A 218 -14.39 34.46 13.30
C ALA A 218 -15.91 34.55 13.10
N ASP A 219 -16.54 35.71 13.38
CA ASP A 219 -17.97 35.95 13.13
C ASP A 219 -18.35 35.99 11.66
N SER A 220 -17.55 36.64 10.82
CA SER A 220 -17.85 36.69 9.39
C SER A 220 -17.69 35.31 8.74
N LEU A 221 -16.67 34.54 9.12
CA LEU A 221 -16.55 33.13 8.74
C LEU A 221 -17.77 32.35 9.19
N ARG A 222 -18.21 32.48 10.45
CA ARG A 222 -19.40 31.79 10.97
C ARG A 222 -20.66 32.08 10.15
N ALA A 223 -20.83 33.31 9.64
CA ALA A 223 -22.00 33.70 8.86
C ALA A 223 -22.00 33.13 7.43
N MET A 224 -20.83 32.80 6.87
CA MET A 224 -20.71 32.24 5.52
C MET A 224 -21.25 30.82 5.42
N LYS A 225 -21.88 30.51 4.29
CA LYS A 225 -22.29 29.15 3.93
C LYS A 225 -21.09 28.27 3.55
N LYS A 226 -21.28 26.95 3.50
CA LYS A 226 -20.21 25.99 3.15
C LYS A 226 -19.57 26.29 1.79
N HIS A 227 -20.38 26.60 0.78
CA HIS A 227 -19.86 26.92 -0.55
C HIS A 227 -19.13 28.27 -0.59
N GLU A 228 -19.60 29.27 0.18
CA GLU A 228 -18.97 30.59 0.31
C GLU A 228 -17.60 30.47 0.99
N LYS A 229 -17.49 29.70 2.08
CA LYS A 229 -16.21 29.38 2.73
C LYS A 229 -15.21 28.75 1.78
N ARG A 230 -15.68 27.79 0.96
CA ARG A 230 -14.84 27.15 -0.06
C ARG A 230 -14.44 28.10 -1.17
N ALA A 231 -15.30 29.04 -1.55
CA ALA A 231 -14.95 30.08 -2.52
C ALA A 231 -13.91 31.05 -1.91
N TRP A 232 -14.09 31.45 -0.66
CA TRP A 232 -13.17 32.32 0.06
C TRP A 232 -11.79 31.69 0.23
N LEU A 233 -11.70 30.42 0.62
CA LEU A 233 -10.42 29.69 0.71
C LEU A 233 -9.70 29.58 -0.64
N ARG A 234 -10.45 29.46 -1.75
CA ARG A 234 -9.87 29.45 -3.11
C ARG A 234 -9.37 30.82 -3.54
N GLN A 235 -10.07 31.88 -3.15
CA GLN A 235 -9.71 33.27 -3.47
C GLN A 235 -8.55 33.78 -2.60
N ASN A 236 -8.37 33.20 -1.42
CA ASN A 236 -7.33 33.56 -0.47
C ASN A 236 -6.39 32.37 -0.18
N PRO A 237 -5.61 31.88 -1.17
CA PRO A 237 -4.63 30.82 -0.92
C PRO A 237 -3.71 31.18 0.25
N GLY A 238 -3.35 30.21 1.09
CA GLY A 238 -2.68 30.52 2.35
C GLY A 238 -3.61 30.66 3.55
N SER A 239 -4.90 30.94 3.37
CA SER A 239 -5.75 31.34 4.50
C SER A 239 -6.42 30.18 5.22
N GLY A 240 -6.41 28.97 4.67
CA GLY A 240 -7.05 27.82 5.28
C GLY A 240 -7.25 26.63 4.34
N ILE A 241 -7.80 25.55 4.90
CA ILE A 241 -8.13 24.31 4.21
C ILE A 241 -9.49 23.78 4.65
N SER A 242 -10.12 22.97 3.79
CA SER A 242 -11.30 22.21 4.19
C SER A 242 -11.28 20.79 3.63
N PHE A 243 -11.76 19.85 4.44
CA PHE A 243 -11.79 18.42 4.15
C PHE A 243 -13.01 17.76 4.82
N VAL A 244 -13.41 16.58 4.35
CA VAL A 244 -14.49 15.77 4.94
C VAL A 244 -13.87 14.78 5.92
N GLU A 245 -14.67 14.30 6.87
CA GLU A 245 -14.31 13.17 7.72
C GLU A 245 -13.94 11.92 6.92
N GLY A 246 -12.97 11.17 7.44
CA GLY A 246 -12.42 9.97 6.84
C GLY A 246 -11.32 9.36 7.72
N GLN A 247 -10.74 8.24 7.28
CA GLN A 247 -9.81 7.43 8.07
C GLN A 247 -8.62 8.20 8.68
N HIS A 248 -8.15 9.26 8.01
CA HIS A 248 -7.00 10.09 8.42
C HIS A 248 -7.39 11.45 8.97
N TRP A 249 -8.64 11.63 9.42
CA TRP A 249 -9.13 12.93 9.87
C TRP A 249 -8.34 13.47 11.07
N ARG A 250 -7.98 12.62 12.03
CA ARG A 250 -7.15 13.00 13.19
C ARG A 250 -5.79 13.52 12.74
N ASP A 251 -5.11 12.77 11.88
CA ASP A 251 -3.79 13.14 11.34
C ASP A 251 -3.86 14.50 10.65
N HIS A 252 -4.87 14.70 9.79
CA HIS A 252 -5.07 15.97 9.10
C HIS A 252 -5.25 17.14 10.08
N VAL A 253 -6.09 16.98 11.12
CA VAL A 253 -6.29 18.03 12.12
C VAL A 253 -5.00 18.34 12.87
N ALA A 254 -4.28 17.33 13.35
CA ALA A 254 -3.02 17.52 14.07
C ALA A 254 -1.97 18.21 13.18
N VAL A 255 -1.85 17.83 11.91
CA VAL A 255 -0.96 18.49 10.95
C VAL A 255 -1.34 19.96 10.76
N TYR A 256 -2.59 20.28 10.42
CA TYR A 256 -2.97 21.66 10.13
C TYR A 256 -2.98 22.57 11.36
N LEU A 257 -3.02 21.99 12.56
CA LEU A 257 -2.81 22.70 13.83
C LEU A 257 -1.32 22.98 14.13
N SER A 258 -0.40 22.10 13.69
CA SER A 258 1.03 22.15 14.04
C SER A 258 1.91 22.98 13.12
N GLU A 259 1.40 23.44 11.99
CA GLU A 259 2.12 24.35 11.09
C GLU A 259 2.41 25.71 11.79
N GLU A 260 3.51 25.80 12.51
CA GLU A 260 4.00 27.02 13.14
C GLU A 260 4.18 28.13 12.10
N GLY A 261 3.53 29.27 12.33
CA GLY A 261 3.79 30.51 11.60
C GLY A 261 3.26 30.59 10.17
N GLU A 262 3.26 29.48 9.41
CA GLU A 262 2.59 29.14 8.12
C GLU A 262 3.31 27.90 7.52
N PRO A 263 2.65 26.91 6.86
CA PRO A 263 1.79 27.27 5.77
C PRO A 263 0.63 26.33 5.37
N LEU A 264 -0.54 26.98 5.36
CA LEU A 264 -1.71 26.77 4.51
C LEU A 264 -1.41 27.16 3.03
N LEU A 265 -0.15 26.90 2.62
CA LEU A 265 0.75 27.27 1.51
C LEU A 265 0.29 28.02 0.26
N VAL A 266 1.04 29.11 -0.05
CA VAL A 266 1.62 29.48 -1.36
C VAL A 266 2.99 30.17 -1.15
N GLU A 267 3.88 30.19 -2.15
CA GLU A 267 4.68 31.40 -2.46
C GLU A 267 4.26 32.01 -3.82
N GLN A 268 3.84 33.29 -3.78
CA GLN A 268 3.39 34.16 -4.89
C GLN A 268 4.61 34.88 -5.54
N LYS A 269 4.60 35.55 -6.71
CA LYS A 269 3.73 36.65 -7.23
C LYS A 269 4.20 37.05 -8.66
N ALA A 270 3.28 37.48 -9.54
CA ALA A 270 3.53 38.62 -10.42
C ALA A 270 2.29 39.53 -10.35
N SER A 271 2.57 40.82 -10.24
CA SER A 271 1.70 41.88 -9.73
C SER A 271 0.60 42.34 -10.70
N ASP A 272 -0.41 42.91 -10.04
CA ASP A 272 -1.36 43.96 -10.43
C ASP A 272 -2.30 43.75 -11.62
N ASP A 273 -3.58 43.93 -11.28
CA ASP A 273 -4.74 44.11 -12.15
C ASP A 273 -5.03 42.99 -13.17
N GLN A 274 -5.90 42.06 -12.77
CA GLN A 274 -7.27 42.02 -13.31
C GLN A 274 -8.04 40.79 -12.80
N LYS A 275 -9.24 41.06 -12.28
CA LYS A 275 -10.37 40.13 -12.36
C LYS A 275 -10.55 39.74 -13.83
N ILE A 276 -10.43 38.47 -14.17
CA ILE A 276 -11.11 37.96 -15.37
C ILE A 276 -11.81 36.65 -14.98
N PRO A 277 -13.15 36.61 -15.02
CA PRO A 277 -13.86 35.34 -15.04
C PRO A 277 -13.56 34.69 -16.39
N PHE A 278 -12.97 33.49 -16.39
CA PHE A 278 -12.77 32.69 -17.59
C PHE A 278 -14.10 32.56 -18.33
N LYS A 279 -14.21 33.19 -19.50
CA LYS A 279 -15.33 32.98 -20.42
C LYS A 279 -14.89 31.91 -21.43
N GLU A 280 -15.87 31.19 -21.99
CA GLU A 280 -15.65 30.12 -22.99
C GLU A 280 -14.78 30.53 -24.19
N ALA A 281 -14.53 31.82 -24.41
CA ALA A 281 -13.62 32.35 -25.43
C ALA A 281 -12.11 32.20 -25.11
N ASP A 282 -11.72 31.99 -23.84
CA ASP A 282 -10.30 31.88 -23.45
C ASP A 282 -9.69 30.50 -23.78
N ILE A 283 -10.51 29.55 -24.23
CA ILE A 283 -10.13 28.19 -24.64
C ILE A 283 -9.25 28.20 -25.92
N GLU A 284 -9.33 29.26 -26.74
CA GLU A 284 -8.56 29.37 -27.99
C GLU A 284 -7.06 29.69 -27.79
N SER A 285 -6.60 29.94 -26.55
CA SER A 285 -5.20 30.29 -26.26
C SER A 285 -4.35 29.19 -25.58
N LEU A 286 -4.92 28.01 -25.32
CA LEU A 286 -4.16 26.89 -24.75
C LEU A 286 -3.20 26.34 -25.81
N SER A 287 -1.91 26.68 -25.71
CA SER A 287 -0.88 26.13 -26.58
C SER A 287 -0.78 24.60 -26.39
N SER A 288 -0.54 23.92 -27.50
CA SER A 288 -0.64 22.47 -27.65
C SER A 288 0.17 21.69 -26.60
N VAL A 289 -0.40 20.57 -26.10
CA VAL A 289 0.29 19.58 -25.24
C VAL A 289 1.73 19.37 -25.70
N ALA A 290 2.69 19.51 -24.78
CA ALA A 290 4.08 19.15 -25.02
C ALA A 290 4.17 17.66 -25.43
N ARG A 291 4.40 17.41 -26.73
CA ARG A 291 4.51 16.06 -27.34
C ARG A 291 5.96 15.61 -27.56
N GLY A 292 6.94 16.48 -27.26
CA GLY A 292 8.35 16.16 -27.40
C GLY A 292 8.74 15.00 -26.49
N GLU A 293 9.46 14.02 -27.04
CA GLU A 293 9.88 12.81 -26.30
C GLU A 293 10.79 13.14 -25.10
N ASN A 294 11.48 14.27 -25.16
CA ASN A 294 12.42 14.80 -24.16
C ASN A 294 11.89 16.05 -23.40
N ASP A 295 10.61 16.40 -23.54
CA ASP A 295 10.05 17.53 -22.79
C ASP A 295 9.80 17.14 -21.32
N GLN A 296 10.34 17.95 -20.40
CA GLN A 296 10.16 17.71 -18.96
C GLN A 296 8.70 17.79 -18.52
N TYR A 297 7.84 18.48 -19.26
CA TYR A 297 6.40 18.61 -18.99
C TYR A 297 5.55 17.87 -20.03
N ARG A 298 6.11 16.81 -20.62
CA ARG A 298 5.36 15.89 -21.49
C ARG A 298 4.05 15.43 -20.84
N ASN A 299 2.95 15.52 -21.57
CA ASN A 299 1.57 15.26 -21.12
C ASN A 299 0.96 16.28 -20.14
N PHE A 300 1.61 17.44 -19.96
CA PHE A 300 1.03 18.59 -19.27
C PHE A 300 0.73 19.71 -20.28
N TRP A 301 -0.26 20.53 -19.94
CA TRP A 301 -0.50 21.83 -20.55
C TRP A 301 0.21 22.88 -19.70
N THR A 302 1.04 23.70 -20.34
CA THR A 302 1.68 24.84 -19.67
C THR A 302 0.85 26.07 -19.93
N ASP A 303 0.42 26.73 -18.85
CA ASP A 303 -0.19 28.05 -18.94
C ASP A 303 0.92 29.07 -19.17
N GLU A 304 1.06 29.58 -20.41
CA GLU A 304 2.10 30.54 -20.78
C GLU A 304 2.01 31.87 -20.00
N LYS A 305 0.84 32.19 -19.44
CA LYS A 305 0.62 33.43 -18.68
C LYS A 305 1.09 33.31 -17.23
N PHE A 306 0.98 32.12 -16.62
CA PHE A 306 1.27 31.92 -15.20
C PHE A 306 2.38 30.89 -14.91
N GLY A 307 2.91 30.21 -15.94
CA GLY A 307 3.94 29.19 -15.80
C GLY A 307 3.51 27.92 -15.05
N LYS A 308 2.20 27.71 -14.88
CA LYS A 308 1.62 26.55 -14.17
C LYS A 308 1.40 25.38 -15.11
N HIS A 309 1.54 24.16 -14.59
CA HIS A 309 1.41 22.93 -15.36
C HIS A 309 0.15 22.17 -14.98
N TRP A 310 -0.71 21.96 -15.97
CA TRP A 310 -1.98 21.28 -15.78
C TRP A 310 -1.90 19.89 -16.40
N GLY A 311 -2.35 18.88 -15.68
CA GLY A 311 -2.26 17.50 -16.14
C GLY A 311 -3.34 16.61 -15.56
N SER A 312 -3.54 15.45 -16.18
CA SER A 312 -4.38 14.42 -15.56
C SER A 312 -3.73 13.91 -14.27
N LEU A 313 -4.53 13.31 -13.38
CA LEU A 313 -4.01 12.67 -12.17
C LEU A 313 -2.92 11.64 -12.47
N ASN A 314 -3.02 10.93 -13.61
CA ASN A 314 -1.99 9.99 -14.04
C ASN A 314 -0.68 10.71 -14.36
N ALA A 315 -0.75 11.80 -15.13
CA ALA A 315 0.45 12.57 -15.47
C ALA A 315 1.14 13.15 -14.22
N ILE A 316 0.35 13.62 -13.25
CA ILE A 316 0.87 14.14 -11.97
C ILE A 316 1.47 13.01 -11.13
N ALA A 317 0.79 11.87 -11.01
CA ALA A 317 1.31 10.70 -10.31
C ALA A 317 2.65 10.24 -10.89
N ASP A 318 2.76 10.21 -12.23
CA ASP A 318 4.00 9.84 -12.92
C ASP A 318 5.10 10.88 -12.67
N LYS A 319 4.78 12.17 -12.72
CA LYS A 319 5.73 13.27 -12.53
C LYS A 319 6.25 13.39 -11.09
N LEU A 320 5.37 13.24 -10.11
CA LEU A 320 5.71 13.22 -8.67
C LEU A 320 6.21 11.85 -8.21
N VAL A 321 6.07 10.85 -9.08
CA VAL A 321 6.59 9.52 -8.87
C VAL A 321 5.91 8.81 -7.70
N ILE A 322 4.60 8.99 -7.57
CA ILE A 322 3.74 8.45 -6.51
C ILE A 322 2.77 7.46 -7.13
N ASP A 323 2.37 6.43 -6.39
CA ASP A 323 1.27 5.56 -6.83
C ASP A 323 -0.01 6.37 -7.06
N ARG A 324 -0.61 6.24 -8.25
CA ARG A 324 -1.81 6.98 -8.64
C ARG A 324 -2.97 6.78 -7.66
N ARG A 325 -3.19 5.58 -7.11
CA ARG A 325 -4.28 5.34 -6.14
C ARG A 325 -3.98 5.96 -4.79
N ALA A 326 -2.71 5.99 -4.37
CA ALA A 326 -2.28 6.70 -3.16
C ALA A 326 -2.47 8.21 -3.31
N LEU A 327 -2.05 8.77 -4.45
CA LEU A 327 -2.30 10.18 -4.77
C LEU A 327 -3.80 10.47 -4.81
N GLU A 328 -4.60 9.65 -5.49
CA GLU A 328 -6.06 9.80 -5.59
C GLU A 328 -6.74 9.80 -4.21
N ARG A 329 -6.28 8.94 -3.29
CA ARG A 329 -6.77 8.90 -1.90
C ARG A 329 -6.35 10.13 -1.10
N ALA A 330 -5.08 10.53 -1.22
CA ALA A 330 -4.52 11.68 -0.50
C ALA A 330 -5.25 12.97 -0.84
N ILE A 331 -5.62 13.15 -2.10
CA ILE A 331 -6.29 14.36 -2.55
C ILE A 331 -7.82 14.31 -2.45
N ARG A 332 -8.40 13.15 -2.10
CA ARG A 332 -9.84 12.94 -2.09
C ARG A 332 -10.47 13.79 -0.98
N GLY A 333 -11.33 14.73 -1.36
CA GLY A 333 -12.10 15.54 -0.41
C GLY A 333 -11.46 16.88 -0.02
N ILE A 334 -10.22 17.16 -0.45
CA ILE A 334 -9.56 18.45 -0.24
C ILE A 334 -10.09 19.48 -1.22
N ALA A 335 -10.67 20.58 -0.71
CA ALA A 335 -11.37 21.56 -1.56
C ALA A 335 -10.47 22.61 -2.25
N ILE A 336 -9.17 22.67 -1.90
CA ILE A 336 -8.21 23.63 -2.46
C ILE A 336 -7.84 23.28 -3.91
N LEU A 337 -8.03 22.02 -4.33
CA LEU A 337 -7.76 21.65 -5.71
C LEU A 337 -8.80 22.29 -6.64
N PRO A 338 -8.39 23.21 -7.54
CA PRO A 338 -9.30 23.81 -8.50
C PRO A 338 -9.76 22.71 -9.46
N MET A 339 -11.00 22.24 -9.28
CA MET A 339 -11.74 21.68 -10.39
C MET A 339 -12.41 22.82 -11.11
N GLU A 340 -11.91 23.12 -12.31
CA GLU A 340 -12.72 23.56 -13.45
C GLU A 340 -11.80 23.64 -14.68
N ASN A 341 -11.30 22.50 -15.16
CA ASN A 341 -11.07 22.34 -16.59
C ASN A 341 -11.26 20.87 -16.99
N ARG A 342 -12.19 20.70 -17.93
CA ARG A 342 -12.48 19.44 -18.60
C ARG A 342 -11.52 19.37 -19.77
N LEU A 343 -10.65 18.36 -19.77
CA LEU A 343 -9.69 18.15 -20.86
C LEU A 343 -10.45 17.73 -22.07
N SER A 344 -10.43 18.52 -23.14
CA SER A 344 -11.10 18.19 -24.40
C SER A 344 -10.11 17.55 -25.37
N ASP A 345 -10.53 16.58 -26.18
CA ASP A 345 -9.76 16.17 -27.35
C ASP A 345 -9.74 17.29 -28.41
N ALA A 346 -8.97 17.11 -29.48
CA ALA A 346 -8.89 18.09 -30.58
C ALA A 346 -10.23 18.33 -31.30
N VAL A 347 -11.29 17.62 -30.92
CA VAL A 347 -12.65 17.68 -31.46
C VAL A 347 -13.65 18.21 -30.42
N GLY A 348 -13.19 18.59 -29.22
CA GLY A 348 -14.02 19.17 -28.16
C GLY A 348 -14.63 18.16 -27.17
N ASN A 349 -14.28 16.87 -27.23
CA ASN A 349 -14.82 15.87 -26.31
C ASN A 349 -14.06 15.84 -24.99
N VAL A 350 -14.77 15.87 -23.88
CA VAL A 350 -14.19 15.79 -22.54
C VAL A 350 -13.54 14.42 -22.27
N ILE A 351 -12.20 14.37 -22.31
CA ILE A 351 -11.32 13.23 -22.02
C ILE A 351 -11.12 12.99 -20.52
N SER A 352 -10.83 14.01 -19.69
CA SER A 352 -10.58 13.81 -18.24
C SER A 352 -10.55 15.11 -17.40
N LYS A 353 -10.45 14.98 -16.08
CA LYS A 353 -10.29 16.09 -15.12
C LYS A 353 -8.81 16.48 -15.00
N ALA A 354 -8.49 17.76 -15.15
CA ALA A 354 -7.14 18.28 -14.96
C ALA A 354 -6.91 18.80 -13.54
N TYR A 355 -5.68 18.68 -13.05
CA TYR A 355 -5.21 19.26 -11.79
C TYR A 355 -3.91 20.04 -12.05
N CYS A 356 -3.67 21.08 -11.25
CA CYS A 356 -2.42 21.83 -11.28
C CYS A 356 -1.32 21.04 -10.56
N LEU A 357 -0.20 20.77 -11.23
CA LEU A 357 0.93 20.01 -10.71
C LEU A 357 1.52 20.67 -9.47
N GLU A 358 1.77 21.98 -9.55
CA GLU A 358 2.41 22.77 -8.49
C GLU A 358 1.56 22.75 -7.21
N GLU A 359 0.24 22.87 -7.34
CA GLU A 359 -0.68 22.86 -6.20
C GLU A 359 -0.81 21.47 -5.59
N VAL A 360 -0.87 20.41 -6.41
CA VAL A 360 -0.88 19.04 -5.90
C VAL A 360 0.44 18.69 -5.21
N ALA A 361 1.58 19.09 -5.77
CA ALA A 361 2.90 18.88 -5.19
C ALA A 361 3.13 19.69 -3.91
N ALA A 362 2.41 20.79 -3.73
CA ALA A 362 2.46 21.60 -2.52
C ALA A 362 1.71 20.97 -1.34
N LEU A 363 0.76 20.05 -1.58
CA LEU A 363 0.01 19.38 -0.51
C LEU A 363 0.96 18.57 0.39
N LEU A 364 0.91 18.82 1.69
CA LEU A 364 1.80 18.16 2.65
C LEU A 364 1.66 16.63 2.63
N VAL A 365 0.42 16.12 2.56
CA VAL A 365 0.13 14.68 2.39
C VAL A 365 0.82 14.11 1.13
N VAL A 366 0.90 14.90 0.06
CA VAL A 366 1.58 14.50 -1.17
C VAL A 366 3.09 14.57 -1.00
N ARG A 367 3.64 15.58 -0.30
CA ARG A 367 5.07 15.67 0.03
C ARG A 367 5.55 14.52 0.91
N GLU A 368 4.77 14.14 1.92
CA GLU A 368 5.05 12.96 2.76
C GLU A 368 5.01 11.67 1.94
N LEU A 369 4.03 11.53 1.04
CA LEU A 369 3.99 10.41 0.10
C LEU A 369 5.22 10.38 -0.81
N MET A 370 5.70 11.53 -1.29
CA MET A 370 6.93 11.63 -2.08
C MET A 370 8.14 11.19 -1.26
N GLN A 371 8.27 11.67 -0.03
CA GLN A 371 9.37 11.32 0.86
C GLN A 371 9.36 9.83 1.22
N HIS A 372 8.20 9.29 1.59
CA HIS A 372 8.06 7.86 1.86
C HIS A 372 8.37 7.01 0.63
N THR A 373 7.91 7.44 -0.55
CA THR A 373 8.20 6.73 -1.81
C THR A 373 9.69 6.78 -2.16
N GLN A 374 10.35 7.90 -1.88
CA GLN A 374 11.79 8.08 -2.06
C GLN A 374 12.59 7.20 -1.10
N GLU A 375 12.27 7.22 0.19
CA GLU A 375 12.90 6.35 1.21
C GLU A 375 12.70 4.87 0.88
N MET A 376 11.51 4.48 0.42
CA MET A 376 11.21 3.11 0.01
C MET A 376 11.96 2.73 -1.26
N ARG A 377 12.20 3.68 -2.18
CA ARG A 377 13.04 3.47 -3.36
C ARG A 377 14.50 3.32 -3.01
N GLU A 378 15.02 4.13 -2.10
CA GLU A 378 16.40 4.03 -1.60
C GLU A 378 16.61 2.71 -0.87
N LYS A 379 15.67 2.31 -0.01
CA LYS A 379 15.64 0.98 0.64
C LYS A 379 15.50 -0.15 -0.40
N GLN A 380 14.69 0.00 -1.44
CA GLN A 380 14.60 -0.98 -2.53
C GLN A 380 15.86 -1.04 -3.39
N ILE A 381 16.54 0.08 -3.64
CA ILE A 381 17.80 0.15 -4.39
C ILE A 381 18.91 -0.55 -3.58
N ALA A 382 18.93 -0.39 -2.26
CA ALA A 382 19.79 -1.17 -1.37
C ALA A 382 19.50 -2.68 -1.41
N VAL A 383 18.23 -3.08 -1.59
CA VAL A 383 17.78 -4.48 -1.72
C VAL A 383 17.89 -5.04 -3.16
N ARG A 384 18.31 -4.25 -4.16
CA ARG A 384 18.43 -4.71 -5.57
C ARG A 384 19.72 -5.48 -5.89
N LYS A 385 20.70 -5.47 -4.99
CA LYS A 385 21.91 -6.28 -5.10
C LYS A 385 22.03 -7.15 -3.85
N ASP A 386 22.49 -8.39 -4.01
CA ASP A 386 22.86 -9.22 -2.86
C ASP A 386 23.88 -8.42 -2.04
N ASN A 387 23.58 -8.17 -0.77
CA ASN A 387 24.47 -7.43 0.11
C ASN A 387 25.16 -8.43 1.05
N PRO A 388 26.39 -8.86 0.74
CA PRO A 388 27.09 -9.86 1.55
C PRO A 388 27.41 -9.37 2.96
N ALA A 389 27.47 -8.05 3.21
CA ALA A 389 27.73 -7.49 4.53
C ALA A 389 26.52 -7.60 5.47
N THR A 390 25.30 -7.50 4.94
CA THR A 390 24.06 -7.66 5.72
C THR A 390 23.45 -9.04 5.56
N GLN A 391 24.04 -9.92 4.74
CA GLN A 391 23.52 -11.21 4.28
C GLN A 391 22.18 -11.12 3.51
N ASP A 392 21.75 -9.93 3.08
CA ASP A 392 20.45 -9.74 2.44
C ASP A 392 20.45 -10.25 1.00
N ILE A 393 19.44 -11.04 0.65
CA ILE A 393 19.24 -11.57 -0.70
C ILE A 393 18.29 -10.67 -1.48
N ALA A 394 18.69 -10.28 -2.70
CA ALA A 394 17.91 -9.36 -3.50
C ALA A 394 16.49 -9.87 -3.79
N GLY A 395 15.49 -9.09 -3.37
CA GLY A 395 14.09 -9.45 -3.52
C GLY A 395 13.54 -10.45 -2.50
N PHE A 396 14.24 -10.71 -1.40
CA PHE A 396 13.70 -11.45 -0.26
C PHE A 396 13.47 -10.48 0.91
N GLY A 397 12.37 -10.65 1.64
CA GLY A 397 12.19 -10.03 2.95
C GLY A 397 12.88 -10.86 4.02
N ARG A 398 13.03 -10.33 5.23
CA ARG A 398 13.49 -11.09 6.40
C ARG A 398 12.39 -11.22 7.44
N ASP A 399 12.35 -12.35 8.11
CA ASP A 399 11.55 -12.50 9.32
C ASP A 399 12.38 -12.15 10.59
N PRO A 400 11.75 -12.06 11.77
CA PRO A 400 12.43 -11.73 13.03
C PRO A 400 13.57 -12.69 13.40
N ASP A 401 13.54 -13.91 12.86
CA ASP A 401 14.54 -14.96 13.08
C ASP A 401 15.69 -14.86 12.07
N GLY A 402 15.65 -13.89 11.15
CA GLY A 402 16.68 -13.64 10.14
C GLY A 402 16.53 -14.46 8.85
N ASN A 403 15.46 -15.25 8.71
CA ASN A 403 15.25 -16.11 7.52
C ASN A 403 14.69 -15.32 6.33
N HIS A 404 15.00 -15.77 5.12
CA HIS A 404 14.64 -15.10 3.89
C HIS A 404 13.25 -15.52 3.40
N LEU A 405 12.31 -14.57 3.40
CA LEU A 405 10.95 -14.76 2.91
C LEU A 405 10.81 -14.28 1.46
N GLY A 406 10.44 -15.20 0.58
CA GLY A 406 10.26 -14.92 -0.85
C GLY A 406 8.97 -15.50 -1.41
N SER A 407 8.54 -14.98 -2.56
CA SER A 407 7.50 -15.66 -3.34
C SER A 407 8.06 -16.93 -4.00
N VAL A 408 7.19 -17.90 -4.31
CA VAL A 408 7.57 -19.17 -4.96
C VAL A 408 8.43 -18.94 -6.21
N LYS A 409 8.10 -17.93 -7.01
CA LYS A 409 8.87 -17.58 -8.22
C LYS A 409 10.29 -17.14 -7.89
N ARG A 410 10.49 -16.33 -6.84
CA ARG A 410 11.81 -15.84 -6.43
C ARG A 410 12.66 -16.95 -5.82
N ILE A 411 12.06 -17.78 -4.96
CA ILE A 411 12.70 -18.94 -4.35
C ILE A 411 13.12 -19.94 -5.43
N ALA A 412 12.22 -20.29 -6.35
CA ALA A 412 12.52 -21.20 -7.46
C ALA A 412 13.70 -20.71 -8.30
N ASN A 413 13.73 -19.41 -8.64
CA ASN A 413 14.84 -18.82 -9.37
C ASN A 413 16.17 -18.91 -8.61
N LYS A 414 16.18 -18.61 -7.29
CA LYS A 414 17.39 -18.68 -6.46
C LYS A 414 17.89 -20.12 -6.30
N LEU A 415 16.98 -21.09 -6.16
CA LEU A 415 17.31 -22.52 -6.06
C LEU A 415 17.58 -23.17 -7.43
N GLY A 416 17.33 -22.46 -8.53
CA GLY A 416 17.54 -22.97 -9.88
C GLY A 416 16.54 -24.02 -10.34
N ILE A 417 15.35 -24.06 -9.72
CA ILE A 417 14.26 -25.00 -9.98
C ILE A 417 13.17 -24.29 -10.81
N HIS A 418 12.40 -25.04 -11.59
CA HIS A 418 11.24 -24.48 -12.29
C HIS A 418 10.12 -24.07 -11.31
N PRO A 419 9.53 -22.87 -11.39
CA PRO A 419 8.53 -22.38 -10.43
C PRO A 419 7.33 -23.32 -10.22
N GLN A 420 6.82 -23.94 -11.29
CA GLN A 420 5.71 -24.90 -11.20
C GLN A 420 6.09 -26.23 -10.53
N ALA A 421 7.37 -26.62 -10.59
CA ALA A 421 7.85 -27.82 -9.90
C ALA A 421 7.97 -27.55 -8.40
N LEU A 422 8.50 -26.37 -8.03
CA LEU A 422 8.54 -25.94 -6.64
C LEU A 422 7.12 -25.76 -6.06
N ASN A 423 6.19 -25.17 -6.82
CA ASN A 423 4.81 -25.00 -6.36
C ASN A 423 4.10 -26.34 -6.08
N ARG A 424 4.36 -27.37 -6.90
CA ARG A 424 3.85 -28.73 -6.66
C ARG A 424 4.45 -29.36 -5.42
N ALA A 425 5.77 -29.22 -5.23
CA ALA A 425 6.43 -29.69 -4.02
C ALA A 425 5.90 -28.98 -2.77
N ILE A 426 5.68 -27.67 -2.82
CA ILE A 426 5.09 -26.92 -1.71
C ILE A 426 3.69 -27.46 -1.38
N ASN A 427 2.84 -27.71 -2.38
CA ASN A 427 1.52 -28.29 -2.14
C ASN A 427 1.59 -29.70 -1.53
N GLU A 428 2.54 -30.53 -1.97
CA GLU A 428 2.79 -31.88 -1.42
C GLU A 428 3.28 -31.82 0.05
N ILE A 429 4.05 -30.79 0.40
CA ILE A 429 4.54 -30.58 1.77
C ILE A 429 3.44 -29.98 2.66
N ASP A 430 2.58 -29.13 2.11
CA ASP A 430 1.50 -28.42 2.81
C ASP A 430 0.38 -29.38 3.29
N GLU A 431 0.18 -30.52 2.61
CA GLU A 431 -0.69 -31.62 3.08
C GLU A 431 -0.22 -32.22 4.42
N SER A 432 1.04 -31.98 4.82
CA SER A 432 1.59 -32.40 6.12
C SER A 432 1.61 -31.29 7.19
N HIS A 433 1.13 -30.08 6.90
CA HIS A 433 1.08 -28.91 7.80
C HIS A 433 2.44 -28.39 8.33
N ILE A 434 3.56 -28.77 7.70
CA ILE A 434 4.90 -28.41 8.18
C ILE A 434 5.30 -26.97 7.78
N LEU A 435 4.85 -26.45 6.63
CA LEU A 435 5.29 -25.16 6.12
C LEU A 435 4.45 -23.99 6.64
N LYS A 436 5.07 -23.08 7.42
CA LYS A 436 4.43 -21.83 7.86
C LYS A 436 4.22 -20.86 6.70
N LYS A 437 3.01 -20.85 6.11
CA LYS A 437 2.60 -19.86 5.10
C LYS A 437 2.57 -18.44 5.69
N LYS A 438 3.44 -17.55 5.22
CA LYS A 438 3.39 -16.12 5.59
C LYS A 438 2.79 -15.32 4.42
N LYS A 439 1.96 -14.31 4.67
CA LYS A 439 1.43 -13.42 3.61
C LYS A 439 2.40 -12.27 3.38
N LEU A 440 3.00 -12.18 2.18
CA LEU A 440 3.76 -11.00 1.75
C LEU A 440 2.79 -9.83 1.62
N ARG A 441 3.01 -8.77 2.38
CA ARG A 441 2.20 -7.55 2.33
C ARG A 441 2.92 -6.46 1.53
N SER A 442 2.17 -5.63 0.83
CA SER A 442 2.67 -4.42 0.19
C SER A 442 3.07 -3.39 1.25
N SER A 443 3.80 -2.36 0.83
CA SER A 443 4.06 -1.18 1.66
C SER A 443 2.78 -0.49 2.16
N ALA A 444 1.64 -0.74 1.50
CA ALA A 444 0.31 -0.30 1.92
C ALA A 444 -0.47 -1.37 2.71
N GLY A 445 0.18 -2.40 3.25
CA GLY A 445 -0.42 -3.44 4.10
C GLY A 445 -1.27 -4.50 3.39
N HIS A 446 -1.43 -4.43 2.07
CA HIS A 446 -2.26 -5.36 1.30
C HIS A 446 -1.53 -6.67 1.03
N ALA A 447 -2.18 -7.82 1.19
CA ALA A 447 -1.58 -9.11 0.84
C ALA A 447 -1.33 -9.20 -0.68
N ILE A 448 -0.05 -9.28 -1.09
CA ILE A 448 0.37 -9.39 -2.50
C ILE A 448 0.46 -10.86 -2.92
N SER A 449 1.07 -11.72 -2.09
CA SER A 449 1.29 -13.13 -2.43
C SER A 449 1.62 -13.96 -1.19
N ASN A 450 1.56 -15.28 -1.31
CA ASN A 450 2.10 -16.17 -0.30
C ASN A 450 3.64 -16.13 -0.35
N ALA A 451 4.24 -16.02 0.83
CA ALA A 451 5.66 -16.01 1.08
C ALA A 451 6.05 -17.28 1.82
N TYR A 452 7.20 -17.84 1.45
CA TYR A 452 7.76 -19.03 2.07
C TYR A 452 9.19 -18.74 2.50
N CYS A 453 9.66 -19.44 3.54
CA CYS A 453 11.03 -19.39 4.00
C CYS A 453 11.94 -20.12 2.99
N LEU A 454 12.96 -19.43 2.49
CA LEU A 454 13.93 -19.99 1.55
C LEU A 454 14.75 -21.10 2.18
N GLU A 455 15.23 -20.88 3.41
CA GLU A 455 16.09 -21.78 4.18
C GLU A 455 15.36 -23.10 4.45
N GLU A 456 14.15 -23.01 5.00
CA GLU A 456 13.28 -24.15 5.30
C GLU A 456 12.97 -24.97 4.04
N LEU A 457 12.60 -24.30 2.93
CA LEU A 457 12.35 -24.99 1.67
C LEU A 457 13.62 -25.59 1.07
N ARG A 458 14.78 -24.94 1.23
CA ARG A 458 16.06 -25.45 0.70
C ARG A 458 16.47 -26.73 1.41
N GLU A 459 16.22 -26.84 2.71
CA GLU A 459 16.58 -28.01 3.52
C GLU A 459 15.57 -29.15 3.41
N HIS A 460 14.35 -28.87 2.95
CA HIS A 460 13.30 -29.89 2.86
C HIS A 460 13.66 -31.04 1.90
N PRO A 461 13.53 -32.32 2.29
CA PRO A 461 13.95 -33.47 1.48
C PRO A 461 13.33 -33.54 0.08
N VAL A 462 12.06 -33.16 -0.06
CA VAL A 462 11.34 -33.12 -1.34
C VAL A 462 11.92 -32.06 -2.28
N VAL A 463 12.27 -30.89 -1.75
CA VAL A 463 12.85 -29.79 -2.54
C VAL A 463 14.31 -30.10 -2.86
N GLN A 464 15.06 -30.73 -1.96
CA GLN A 464 16.43 -31.18 -2.26
C GLN A 464 16.49 -32.19 -3.41
N LYS A 465 15.54 -33.11 -3.50
CA LYS A 465 15.42 -33.99 -4.68
C LYS A 465 15.21 -33.18 -5.97
N LEU A 466 14.47 -32.06 -5.92
CA LEU A 466 14.30 -31.18 -7.07
C LEU A 466 15.57 -30.37 -7.40
N ILE A 467 16.30 -29.91 -6.39
CA ILE A 467 17.59 -29.21 -6.55
C ILE A 467 18.60 -30.15 -7.21
N ASN A 468 18.78 -31.36 -6.68
CA ASN A 468 19.70 -32.37 -7.21
C ASN A 468 19.34 -32.73 -8.66
N ARG A 469 18.05 -32.99 -8.93
CA ARG A 469 17.57 -33.20 -10.30
C ARG A 469 17.81 -32.00 -11.21
N ALA A 470 17.69 -30.76 -10.71
CA ALA A 470 17.96 -29.57 -11.49
C ALA A 470 19.46 -29.39 -11.78
N GLN A 471 20.33 -29.77 -10.85
CA GLN A 471 21.79 -29.76 -11.00
C GLN A 471 22.25 -30.84 -12.00
N GLU A 472 21.78 -32.09 -11.86
CA GLU A 472 22.00 -33.18 -12.84
C GLU A 472 21.48 -32.84 -14.25
N ARG A 473 20.48 -31.97 -14.32
CA ARG A 473 19.91 -31.49 -15.59
C ARG A 473 20.76 -30.41 -16.25
N ARG A 474 21.48 -29.60 -15.46
CA ARG A 474 22.37 -28.53 -15.91
C ARG A 474 23.75 -29.03 -16.36
N SER A 475 24.17 -30.20 -15.89
CA SER A 475 25.41 -30.85 -16.32
C SER A 475 25.31 -31.55 -17.68
N LYS A 476 24.15 -31.52 -18.37
CA LYS A 476 23.94 -32.16 -19.68
C LYS A 476 24.10 -31.18 -20.85
N PRO A 477 24.58 -31.63 -22.02
CA PRO A 477 24.88 -30.74 -23.14
C PRO A 477 23.64 -30.06 -23.75
N SER A 478 23.80 -28.84 -24.27
CA SER A 478 22.74 -28.03 -24.88
C SER A 478 23.07 -27.66 -26.33
N VAL A 479 22.06 -27.61 -27.20
CA VAL A 479 22.22 -27.24 -28.61
C VAL A 479 22.45 -25.74 -28.82
N ALA A 480 23.15 -25.36 -29.88
CA ALA A 480 23.38 -23.97 -30.27
C ALA A 480 22.08 -23.31 -30.75
N ARG A 481 21.91 -22.02 -30.42
CA ARG A 481 20.68 -21.24 -30.75
C ARG A 481 20.70 -20.62 -32.14
N LYS A 482 21.87 -20.35 -32.68
CA LYS A 482 22.07 -19.71 -33.99
C LYS A 482 23.32 -20.30 -34.63
N ASP A 483 23.36 -20.26 -35.95
CA ASP A 483 24.56 -20.59 -36.68
C ASP A 483 25.64 -19.56 -36.33
N ASN A 484 26.84 -20.03 -35.99
CA ASN A 484 27.99 -19.18 -35.76
C ASN A 484 29.18 -19.69 -36.58
N PRO A 485 29.49 -19.03 -37.72
CA PRO A 485 30.59 -19.45 -38.59
C PRO A 485 31.96 -19.44 -37.91
N ALA A 486 32.16 -18.59 -36.89
CA ALA A 486 33.44 -18.45 -36.20
C ALA A 486 33.73 -19.63 -35.26
N THR A 487 32.69 -20.22 -34.66
CA THR A 487 32.79 -21.38 -33.76
C THR A 487 32.37 -22.69 -34.44
N GLN A 488 31.91 -22.60 -35.69
CA GLN A 488 31.27 -23.65 -36.48
C GLN A 488 30.00 -24.21 -35.80
N ASP A 489 29.35 -23.45 -34.92
CA ASP A 489 28.12 -23.90 -34.29
C ASP A 489 26.97 -23.91 -35.31
N ILE A 490 26.15 -24.96 -35.27
CA ILE A 490 24.97 -25.11 -36.13
C ILE A 490 23.70 -25.01 -35.26
N ALA A 491 22.77 -24.14 -35.65
CA ALA A 491 21.51 -23.93 -34.94
C ALA A 491 20.74 -25.26 -34.77
N GLY A 492 20.40 -25.61 -33.54
CA GLY A 492 19.70 -26.85 -33.21
C GLY A 492 20.58 -28.10 -33.10
N PHE A 493 21.91 -27.95 -33.16
CA PHE A 493 22.89 -29.02 -32.93
C PHE A 493 23.78 -28.70 -31.73
N TRP A 494 24.22 -29.73 -31.02
CA TRP A 494 25.28 -29.65 -30.03
C TRP A 494 26.59 -30.08 -30.68
N LYS A 495 27.64 -29.28 -30.50
CA LYS A 495 28.99 -29.62 -30.94
C LYS A 495 29.72 -30.30 -29.80
N ASP A 496 30.23 -31.50 -30.04
CA ASP A 496 31.05 -32.21 -29.07
C ASP A 496 32.40 -31.47 -28.89
N PRO A 497 32.79 -31.11 -27.66
CA PRO A 497 34.07 -30.43 -27.40
C PRO A 497 35.30 -31.28 -27.73
N GLU A 498 35.20 -32.61 -27.71
CA GLU A 498 36.34 -33.51 -27.86
C GLU A 498 36.64 -33.84 -29.33
N ASP A 499 35.63 -34.12 -30.14
CA ASP A 499 35.80 -34.51 -31.55
C ASP A 499 35.27 -33.49 -32.58
N GLY A 500 34.59 -32.44 -32.11
CA GLY A 500 34.07 -31.35 -32.94
C GLY A 500 32.85 -31.71 -33.79
N ARG A 501 32.27 -32.92 -33.62
CA ARG A 501 31.11 -33.39 -34.39
C ARG A 501 29.80 -32.81 -33.90
N HIS A 502 28.80 -32.75 -34.77
CA HIS A 502 27.50 -32.16 -34.47
C HIS A 502 26.45 -33.22 -34.23
N PHE A 503 25.81 -33.16 -33.06
CA PHE A 503 24.71 -34.04 -32.69
C PHE A 503 23.40 -33.28 -32.66
N GLY A 504 22.37 -33.82 -33.30
CA GLY A 504 21.08 -33.17 -33.42
C GLY A 504 19.93 -34.17 -33.50
N SER A 505 18.70 -33.66 -33.34
CA SER A 505 17.52 -34.50 -33.58
C SER A 505 17.42 -34.88 -35.06
N LEU A 506 16.81 -36.03 -35.36
CA LEU A 506 16.61 -36.49 -36.73
C LEU A 506 15.83 -35.47 -37.60
N ASN A 507 14.93 -34.69 -37.00
CA ASN A 507 14.22 -33.62 -37.70
C ASN A 507 15.18 -32.54 -38.19
N ARG A 508 16.10 -32.10 -37.32
CA ARG A 508 17.06 -31.05 -37.66
C ARG A 508 18.08 -31.52 -38.69
N ILE A 509 18.49 -32.79 -38.61
CA ILE A 509 19.37 -33.41 -39.62
C ILE A 509 18.66 -33.50 -40.97
N ALA A 510 17.41 -33.95 -41.00
CA ALA A 510 16.59 -34.01 -42.21
C ALA A 510 16.43 -32.62 -42.86
N GLU A 511 16.11 -31.59 -42.07
CA GLU A 511 16.04 -30.19 -42.52
C GLU A 511 17.37 -29.72 -43.11
N LYS A 512 18.49 -29.99 -42.42
CA LYS A 512 19.82 -29.55 -42.85
C LYS A 512 20.28 -30.23 -44.15
N LEU A 513 19.96 -31.51 -44.31
CA LEU A 513 20.34 -32.30 -45.48
C LEU A 513 19.37 -32.17 -46.66
N GLY A 514 18.22 -31.50 -46.49
CA GLY A 514 17.20 -31.36 -47.53
C GLY A 514 16.41 -32.65 -47.81
N ILE A 515 16.51 -33.67 -46.95
CA ILE A 515 15.89 -34.99 -47.16
C ILE A 515 14.68 -35.13 -46.24
N SER A 516 13.59 -35.74 -46.73
CA SER A 516 12.42 -36.00 -45.88
C SER A 516 12.79 -36.88 -44.68
N ARG A 517 12.30 -36.54 -43.49
CA ARG A 517 12.52 -37.33 -42.25
C ARG A 517 12.17 -38.81 -42.45
N ARG A 518 11.13 -39.13 -43.22
CA ARG A 518 10.71 -40.51 -43.51
C ARG A 518 11.76 -41.27 -44.32
N THR A 519 12.31 -40.64 -45.36
CA THR A 519 13.39 -41.21 -46.18
C THR A 519 14.64 -41.41 -45.34
N LEU A 520 15.04 -40.39 -44.57
CA LEU A 520 16.22 -40.45 -43.71
C LEU A 520 16.08 -41.54 -42.63
N THR A 521 14.89 -41.73 -42.05
CA THR A 521 14.62 -42.80 -41.09
C THR A 521 14.81 -44.20 -41.71
N LYS A 522 14.43 -44.38 -42.99
CA LYS A 522 14.63 -45.67 -43.70
C LYS A 522 16.10 -45.92 -43.98
N ILE A 523 16.84 -44.90 -44.41
CA ILE A 523 18.28 -45.00 -44.70
C ILE A 523 19.05 -45.37 -43.42
N ILE A 524 18.84 -44.64 -42.32
CA ILE A 524 19.50 -44.91 -41.04
C ILE A 524 19.18 -46.32 -40.54
N LYS A 525 17.92 -46.76 -40.62
CA LYS A 525 17.53 -48.12 -40.23
C LYS A 525 18.19 -49.22 -41.06
N ARG A 526 18.46 -48.95 -42.35
CA ARG A 526 19.04 -49.91 -43.28
C ARG A 526 20.56 -50.00 -43.14
N GLU A 527 21.24 -48.87 -42.99
CA GLU A 527 22.70 -48.79 -43.12
C GLU A 527 23.44 -48.66 -41.79
N LEU A 528 22.85 -48.03 -40.78
CA LEU A 528 23.49 -47.85 -39.47
C LEU A 528 23.01 -48.86 -38.41
N GLY A 529 21.97 -49.63 -38.72
CA GLY A 529 21.34 -50.55 -37.76
C GLY A 529 20.81 -49.82 -36.51
N LEU A 530 20.29 -50.58 -35.54
CA LEU A 530 19.90 -50.06 -34.22
C LEU A 530 21.14 -49.82 -33.36
N PHE A 531 22.03 -48.88 -33.72
CA PHE A 531 23.16 -48.52 -32.86
C PHE A 531 23.11 -47.07 -32.36
N ILE A 532 23.08 -47.00 -31.02
CA ILE A 532 23.36 -45.92 -30.06
C ILE A 532 22.84 -44.53 -30.43
N GLY A 533 21.57 -44.29 -30.13
CA GLY A 533 21.15 -42.93 -29.77
C GLY A 533 21.77 -42.58 -28.43
N ILE A 534 22.67 -41.59 -28.40
CA ILE A 534 23.16 -41.03 -27.13
C ILE A 534 21.96 -40.39 -26.43
N ASP A 535 21.72 -40.75 -25.17
CA ASP A 535 20.63 -40.17 -24.41
C ASP A 535 20.92 -38.67 -24.11
N MET A 536 19.99 -37.83 -24.58
CA MET A 536 19.60 -36.51 -24.04
C MET A 536 20.36 -35.25 -24.48
N LEU A 537 19.95 -34.65 -25.61
CA LEU A 537 20.07 -33.19 -25.85
C LEU A 537 18.81 -32.45 -25.37
N ARG A 538 18.96 -31.17 -25.00
CA ARG A 538 17.84 -30.26 -24.67
C ARG A 538 17.47 -29.39 -25.85
N ASP A 539 16.17 -29.16 -26.06
CA ASP A 539 15.68 -28.06 -26.90
C ASP A 539 15.69 -26.70 -26.16
N GLU A 540 15.30 -25.64 -26.85
CA GLU A 540 15.26 -24.25 -26.34
C GLU A 540 14.39 -24.07 -25.08
N GLY A 541 13.43 -24.97 -24.84
CA GLY A 541 12.54 -24.97 -23.68
C GLY A 541 13.00 -25.89 -22.55
N GLY A 542 14.16 -26.56 -22.70
CA GLY A 542 14.68 -27.50 -21.72
C GLY A 542 13.99 -28.88 -21.73
N LYS A 543 13.25 -29.21 -22.80
CA LYS A 543 12.63 -30.51 -23.02
C LYS A 543 13.65 -31.50 -23.60
N PHE A 544 13.56 -32.76 -23.18
CA PHE A 544 14.47 -33.81 -23.62
C PHE A 544 14.20 -34.23 -25.06
N ILE A 545 15.25 -34.23 -25.88
CA ILE A 545 15.30 -34.82 -27.22
C ILE A 545 15.81 -36.25 -27.04
N SER A 546 14.93 -37.23 -27.19
CA SER A 546 15.18 -38.62 -26.79
C SER A 546 15.98 -39.46 -27.78
N LYS A 547 16.35 -38.94 -28.96
CA LYS A 547 17.28 -39.61 -29.90
C LYS A 547 18.03 -38.57 -30.73
N VAL A 548 19.35 -38.53 -30.58
CA VAL A 548 20.24 -37.64 -31.34
C VAL A 548 21.18 -38.48 -32.18
N TYR A 549 21.52 -37.97 -33.35
CA TYR A 549 22.39 -38.63 -34.31
C TYR A 549 23.52 -37.68 -34.69
N CYS A 550 24.68 -38.21 -35.01
CA CYS A 550 25.78 -37.42 -35.56
C CYS A 550 25.44 -37.00 -36.99
N LEU A 551 25.47 -35.68 -37.25
CA LEU A 551 25.18 -35.11 -38.56
C LEU A 551 26.18 -35.60 -39.60
N GLU A 552 27.46 -35.61 -39.26
CA GLU A 552 28.57 -35.97 -40.16
C GLU A 552 28.50 -37.44 -40.57
N GLU A 553 28.18 -38.35 -39.64
CA GLU A 553 28.02 -39.77 -39.94
C GLU A 553 26.79 -40.03 -40.83
N VAL A 554 25.69 -39.33 -40.57
CA VAL A 554 24.48 -39.45 -41.39
C VAL A 554 24.69 -38.86 -42.79
N ALA A 555 25.42 -37.75 -42.91
CA ALA A 555 25.77 -37.13 -44.18
C ALA A 555 26.73 -37.99 -45.02
N ALA A 556 27.58 -38.79 -44.37
CA ALA A 556 28.55 -39.66 -45.03
C ALA A 556 27.94 -40.96 -45.60
N LEU A 557 26.66 -41.25 -45.34
CA LEU A 557 25.99 -42.43 -45.87
C LEU A 557 25.81 -42.30 -47.40
N ALA A 558 26.24 -43.32 -48.15
CA ALA A 558 26.18 -43.33 -49.62
C ALA A 558 24.76 -43.04 -50.14
N SER A 559 23.74 -43.60 -49.49
CA SER A 559 22.34 -43.39 -49.88
C SER A 559 21.79 -42.00 -49.53
N VAL A 560 22.42 -41.28 -48.59
CA VAL A 560 22.11 -39.88 -48.32
C VAL A 560 22.72 -39.01 -49.42
N GLN A 561 23.95 -39.31 -49.84
CA GLN A 561 24.62 -38.60 -50.95
C GLN A 561 23.92 -38.81 -52.30
N GLU A 562 23.43 -40.01 -52.59
CA GLU A 562 22.63 -40.29 -53.79
C GLU A 562 21.32 -39.48 -53.80
N ASN A 563 20.60 -39.40 -52.68
CA ASN A 563 19.36 -38.62 -52.59
C ASN A 563 19.56 -37.09 -52.61
N GLN A 564 20.76 -36.60 -52.32
CA GLN A 564 21.11 -35.17 -52.46
C GLN A 564 21.45 -34.79 -53.90
N ASN A 565 21.87 -35.74 -54.74
CA ASN A 565 22.20 -35.51 -56.15
C ASN A 565 20.99 -35.61 -57.09
N ASP A 566 19.86 -36.14 -56.62
CA ASP A 566 18.60 -36.26 -57.37
C ASP A 566 17.68 -35.03 -57.26
N PHE A 567 18.16 -33.92 -56.66
CA PHE A 567 17.41 -32.66 -56.50
C PHE A 567 18.16 -31.42 -57.02
#